data_AF-A0A439PXK9-F1
#
_entry.id   AF-A0A439PXK9-F1
#
_cell.length_a   1.000
_cell.length_b   1.000
_cell.length_c   1.000
_cell.angle_alpha   90.00
_cell.angle_beta   90.00
_cell.angle_gamma   90.00
#
_symmetry.space_group_name_H-M   'P 1'
#
loop_
_entity.id
_entity.type
_entity.pdbx_description
1 polymer ?
#
loop_
_entity_poly.entity_id
_entity_poly.type
_entity_poly.pdbx_seq_one_letter_code
_entity_poly.pdbx_strand_id
1 'polypeptide(L)'
;MQPELQRAIDDCYSAFASYPQPRCLDASPLRDPVAILGTLTSAPLRELTGEQIGPYAGWAMTTVGDIADYKHFLPRILEQAVRESLWVGTDPPIIASRLIRGGWLEWPDGERKAIRALFAGAFSQAIEEHPDQRGDADNWTCGIAILDLDLPAMLDTWLSTRSMMPRCSLPLF
;
A
#
# COMPACT_ATOMS: atom_id res chain seq x y z
N MET A 1 -3.15 -7.86 -12.83
CA MET A 1 -3.44 -7.97 -11.39
C MET A 1 -4.24 -9.23 -11.11
N GLN A 2 -3.80 -10.01 -10.13
CA GLN A 2 -4.47 -11.26 -9.72
C GLN A 2 -5.84 -10.98 -9.06
N PRO A 3 -6.85 -11.86 -9.21
CA PRO A 3 -8.17 -11.66 -8.60
C PRO A 3 -8.13 -11.55 -7.07
N GLU A 4 -7.22 -12.26 -6.42
CA GLU A 4 -7.03 -12.23 -4.97
C GLU A 4 -6.50 -10.87 -4.50
N LEU A 5 -5.56 -10.28 -5.24
CA LEU A 5 -5.05 -8.94 -4.95
C LEU A 5 -6.12 -7.87 -5.17
N GLN A 6 -6.94 -7.99 -6.21
CA GLN A 6 -8.07 -7.08 -6.41
C GLN A 6 -9.07 -7.18 -5.24
N ARG A 7 -9.36 -8.38 -4.74
CA ARG A 7 -10.20 -8.56 -3.54
C ARG A 7 -9.57 -7.92 -2.30
N ALA A 8 -8.26 -8.08 -2.09
CA ALA A 8 -7.56 -7.45 -0.96
C ALA A 8 -7.63 -5.91 -1.01
N ILE A 9 -7.56 -5.31 -2.21
CA ILE A 9 -7.79 -3.87 -2.40
C ILE A 9 -9.22 -3.51 -1.96
N ASP A 10 -10.22 -4.26 -2.41
CA ASP A 10 -11.62 -3.97 -2.08
C ASP A 10 -11.89 -4.13 -0.57
N ASP A 11 -11.29 -5.14 0.06
CA ASP A 11 -11.35 -5.36 1.51
C ASP A 11 -10.72 -4.19 2.28
N CYS A 12 -9.63 -3.59 1.79
CA CYS A 12 -9.09 -2.35 2.36
C CYS A 12 -10.11 -1.21 2.29
N TYR A 13 -10.74 -0.98 1.13
CA TYR A 13 -11.77 0.06 1.04
C TYR A 13 -12.93 -0.17 2.01
N SER A 14 -13.39 -1.42 2.16
CA SER A 14 -14.44 -1.77 3.13
C SER A 14 -13.99 -1.56 4.58
N ALA A 15 -12.77 -1.96 4.93
CA ALA A 15 -12.24 -1.83 6.30
C ALA A 15 -12.09 -0.37 6.74
N PHE A 16 -11.81 0.54 5.81
CA PHE A 16 -11.64 1.97 6.09
C PHE A 16 -12.86 2.85 5.74
N ALA A 17 -13.98 2.25 5.33
CA ALA A 17 -15.18 2.98 4.89
C ALA A 17 -15.85 3.83 5.99
N SER A 18 -15.62 3.51 7.27
CA SER A 18 -16.17 4.26 8.40
C SER A 18 -15.49 5.62 8.62
N TYR A 19 -14.31 5.85 8.04
CA TYR A 19 -13.60 7.12 8.18
C TYR A 19 -14.13 8.13 7.15
N PRO A 20 -14.80 9.22 7.59
CA PRO A 20 -15.44 10.15 6.69
C PRO A 20 -14.40 10.97 5.91
N GLN A 21 -14.82 11.51 4.77
CA GLN A 21 -14.01 12.48 4.03
C GLN A 21 -13.70 13.71 4.92
N PRO A 22 -12.43 14.11 5.04
CA PRO A 22 -12.06 15.29 5.82
C PRO A 22 -12.72 16.56 5.31
N ARG A 23 -13.05 17.48 6.23
CA ARG A 23 -13.61 18.80 5.92
C ARG A 23 -12.59 19.93 6.02
N CYS A 24 -11.51 19.68 6.75
CA CYS A 24 -10.34 20.54 6.87
C CYS A 24 -9.11 19.64 7.09
N LEU A 25 -7.93 20.16 6.78
CA LEU A 25 -6.67 19.51 7.09
C LEU A 25 -5.84 20.46 7.94
N ASP A 26 -5.25 19.94 9.02
CA ASP A 26 -4.16 20.63 9.68
C ASP A 26 -2.89 20.48 8.84
N ALA A 27 -2.13 21.56 8.66
CA ALA A 27 -0.91 21.51 7.88
C ALA A 27 0.16 22.46 8.43
N SER A 28 1.43 22.14 8.16
CA SER A 28 2.54 23.03 8.48
C SER A 28 2.40 24.38 7.74
N PRO A 29 3.00 25.48 8.24
CA PRO A 29 2.93 26.79 7.58
C PRO A 29 3.46 26.85 6.13
N LEU A 30 4.24 25.85 5.72
CA LEU A 30 4.79 25.76 4.36
C LEU A 30 3.82 25.10 3.35
N ARG A 31 2.61 24.73 3.79
CA ARG A 31 1.60 24.01 3.01
C ARG A 31 0.29 24.78 3.00
N ASP A 32 -0.41 24.70 1.88
CA ASP A 32 -1.77 25.22 1.77
C ASP A 32 -2.77 24.07 2.01
N PRO A 33 -3.37 23.96 3.22
CA PRO A 33 -4.30 22.88 3.53
C PRO A 33 -5.58 22.96 2.69
N VAL A 34 -6.01 24.15 2.26
CA VAL A 34 -7.23 24.34 1.46
C VAL A 34 -7.00 23.83 0.04
N ALA A 35 -5.86 24.18 -0.57
CA ALA A 35 -5.49 23.68 -1.89
C ALA A 35 -5.31 22.16 -1.89
N ILE A 36 -4.61 21.61 -0.88
CA ILE A 36 -4.41 20.16 -0.74
C ILE A 36 -5.75 19.44 -0.60
N LEU A 37 -6.62 19.90 0.30
CA LEU A 37 -7.94 19.30 0.47
C LEU A 37 -8.77 19.39 -0.83
N GLY A 38 -8.74 20.54 -1.50
CA GLY A 38 -9.42 20.73 -2.78
C GLY A 38 -8.98 19.71 -3.84
N THR A 39 -7.69 19.37 -3.91
CA THR A 39 -7.20 18.28 -4.77
C THR A 39 -7.71 16.91 -4.31
N LEU A 40 -7.61 16.61 -3.01
CA LEU A 40 -7.99 15.30 -2.46
C LEU A 40 -9.49 15.02 -2.48
N THR A 41 -10.33 16.06 -2.64
CA THR A 41 -11.79 15.94 -2.73
C THR A 41 -12.32 16.30 -4.11
N SER A 42 -11.45 16.39 -5.12
CA SER A 42 -11.83 16.78 -6.49
C SER A 42 -12.58 15.69 -7.26
N ALA A 43 -12.54 14.44 -6.76
CA ALA A 43 -13.22 13.29 -7.32
C ALA A 43 -13.57 12.29 -6.19
N PRO A 44 -14.43 11.29 -6.45
CA PRO A 44 -14.61 10.16 -5.55
C PRO A 44 -13.25 9.52 -5.18
N LEU A 45 -13.10 9.04 -3.95
CA LEU A 45 -11.82 8.51 -3.43
C LEU A 45 -11.16 7.47 -4.36
N ARG A 46 -11.95 6.57 -4.96
CA ARG A 46 -11.48 5.53 -5.90
C ARG A 46 -10.99 6.09 -7.24
N GLU A 47 -11.37 7.30 -7.59
CA GLU A 47 -11.06 7.96 -8.86
C GLU A 47 -9.87 8.91 -8.77
N LEU A 48 -9.38 9.23 -7.57
CA LEU A 48 -8.21 10.10 -7.39
C LEU A 48 -6.96 9.52 -8.06
N THR A 49 -6.34 10.22 -8.99
CA THR A 49 -5.12 9.75 -9.65
C THR A 49 -3.92 9.72 -8.70
N GLY A 50 -2.84 9.04 -9.10
CA GLY A 50 -1.58 9.03 -8.37
C GLY A 50 -1.02 10.44 -8.15
N GLU A 51 -1.18 11.36 -9.11
CA GLU A 51 -0.79 12.77 -8.96
C GLU A 51 -1.62 13.53 -7.94
N GLN A 52 -2.89 13.18 -7.78
CA GLN A 52 -3.78 13.84 -6.83
C GLN A 52 -3.52 13.37 -5.38
N ILE A 53 -3.20 12.09 -5.17
CA ILE A 53 -3.06 11.52 -3.82
C ILE A 53 -1.60 11.28 -3.37
N GLY A 54 -0.69 11.02 -4.31
CA GLY A 54 0.71 10.69 -4.04
C GLY A 54 1.47 11.75 -3.25
N PRO A 55 1.34 13.05 -3.57
CA PRO A 55 1.95 14.10 -2.78
C PRO A 55 1.47 14.09 -1.31
N TYR A 56 0.16 13.97 -1.08
CA TYR A 56 -0.41 13.87 0.27
C TYR A 56 0.11 12.64 1.02
N ALA A 57 0.21 11.47 0.37
CA ALA A 57 0.72 10.25 1.00
C ALA A 57 2.12 10.45 1.61
N GLY A 58 2.97 11.23 0.94
CA GLY A 58 4.29 11.61 1.45
C GLY A 58 4.26 12.52 2.68
N TRP A 59 3.21 13.32 2.86
CA TRP A 59 3.08 14.34 3.92
C TRP A 59 2.16 13.93 5.08
N ALA A 60 1.36 12.89 4.86
CA ALA A 60 0.34 12.42 5.79
C ALA A 60 0.93 12.20 7.19
N MET A 61 0.25 12.73 8.22
CA MET A 61 0.62 12.63 9.64
C MET A 61 1.99 13.25 10.02
N THR A 62 2.77 13.76 9.07
CA THR A 62 4.05 14.44 9.35
C THR A 62 3.90 15.94 9.24
N THR A 63 3.38 16.42 8.10
CA THR A 63 3.21 17.85 7.83
C THR A 63 1.81 18.22 7.37
N VAL A 64 0.96 17.24 7.07
CA VAL A 64 -0.42 17.44 6.62
C VAL A 64 -1.32 16.33 7.18
N GLY A 65 -2.44 16.72 7.76
CA GLY A 65 -3.49 15.85 8.28
C GLY A 65 -3.10 15.04 9.51
N ASP A 66 -4.09 14.41 10.10
CA ASP A 66 -3.95 13.51 11.24
C ASP A 66 -4.13 12.03 10.85
N ILE A 67 -4.27 11.17 11.86
CA ILE A 67 -4.50 9.74 11.67
C ILE A 67 -5.86 9.43 11.04
N ALA A 68 -6.91 10.17 11.36
CA ALA A 68 -8.24 9.95 10.80
C ALA A 68 -8.26 10.31 9.31
N ASP A 69 -7.61 11.42 8.94
CA ASP A 69 -7.42 11.81 7.54
C ASP A 69 -6.65 10.72 6.79
N TYR A 70 -5.54 10.24 7.37
CA TYR A 70 -4.74 9.20 6.74
C TYR A 70 -5.54 7.92 6.53
N LYS A 71 -6.32 7.49 7.53
CA LYS A 71 -7.17 6.30 7.42
C LYS A 71 -8.25 6.44 6.33
N HIS A 72 -8.81 7.63 6.15
CA HIS A 72 -9.75 7.87 5.05
C HIS A 72 -9.09 7.66 3.68
N PHE A 73 -7.89 8.20 3.47
CA PHE A 73 -7.18 8.13 2.19
C PHE A 73 -6.36 6.85 1.98
N LEU A 74 -6.05 6.11 3.04
CA LEU A 74 -5.21 4.92 3.03
C LEU A 74 -5.59 3.86 1.98
N PRO A 75 -6.86 3.45 1.81
CA PRO A 75 -7.19 2.41 0.81
C PRO A 75 -6.83 2.86 -0.61
N ARG A 76 -6.93 4.16 -0.93
CA ARG A 76 -6.51 4.67 -2.23
C ARG A 76 -4.99 4.74 -2.37
N ILE A 77 -4.28 5.13 -1.31
CA ILE A 77 -2.80 5.12 -1.27
C ILE A 77 -2.28 3.70 -1.53
N LEU A 78 -2.85 2.69 -0.88
CA LEU A 78 -2.50 1.28 -1.07
C LEU A 78 -2.81 0.80 -2.48
N GLU A 79 -3.97 1.16 -3.04
CA GLU A 79 -4.31 0.81 -4.41
C GLU A 79 -3.33 1.43 -5.43
N GLN A 80 -2.91 2.69 -5.23
CA GLN A 80 -1.91 3.31 -6.09
C GLN A 80 -0.55 2.60 -5.99
N ALA A 81 -0.13 2.21 -4.79
CA ALA A 81 1.10 1.43 -4.59
C ALA A 81 1.08 0.10 -5.37
N VAL A 82 -0.08 -0.55 -5.46
CA VAL A 82 -0.24 -1.82 -6.20
C VAL A 82 -0.28 -1.62 -7.71
N ARG A 83 -0.95 -0.57 -8.20
CA ARG A 83 -1.15 -0.36 -9.64
C ARG A 83 0.09 0.20 -10.32
N GLU A 84 0.65 1.27 -9.77
CA GLU A 84 1.86 1.93 -10.26
C GLU A 84 2.32 2.98 -9.23
N SER A 85 3.46 2.76 -8.57
CA SER A 85 4.01 3.78 -7.67
C SER A 85 4.66 4.90 -8.49
N LEU A 86 3.87 5.94 -8.77
CA LEU A 86 4.35 7.16 -9.44
C LEU A 86 4.96 8.17 -8.47
N TRP A 87 4.76 7.98 -7.17
CA TRP A 87 5.17 8.93 -6.13
C TRP A 87 5.82 8.20 -4.97
N VAL A 88 6.89 8.77 -4.43
CA VAL A 88 7.58 8.21 -3.25
C VAL A 88 6.62 8.01 -2.05
N GLY A 89 5.59 8.86 -1.93
CA GLY A 89 4.57 8.73 -0.90
C GLY A 89 3.74 7.44 -0.98
N THR A 90 3.64 6.82 -2.16
CA THR A 90 2.96 5.55 -2.38
C THR A 90 3.91 4.35 -2.37
N ASP A 91 5.20 4.55 -2.10
CA ASP A 91 6.13 3.43 -1.99
C ASP A 91 5.80 2.60 -0.74
N PRO A 92 5.75 1.26 -0.83
CA PRO A 92 5.42 0.39 0.29
C PRO A 92 6.23 0.65 1.58
N PRO A 93 7.55 0.96 1.55
CA PRO A 93 8.31 1.32 2.75
C PRO A 93 7.86 2.62 3.41
N ILE A 94 7.42 3.60 2.61
CA ILE A 94 6.91 4.88 3.11
C ILE A 94 5.53 4.67 3.73
N ILE A 95 4.66 3.89 3.08
CA ILE A 95 3.36 3.49 3.63
C ILE A 95 3.55 2.73 4.96
N ALA A 96 4.47 1.76 5.00
CA ALA A 96 4.79 1.01 6.22
C ALA A 96 5.24 1.93 7.36
N SER A 97 6.10 2.91 7.06
CA SER A 97 6.54 3.91 8.04
C SER A 97 5.38 4.78 8.56
N ARG A 98 4.40 5.10 7.72
CA ARG A 98 3.18 5.84 8.10
C ARG A 98 2.28 4.98 9.00
N LEU A 99 2.10 3.71 8.68
CA LEU A 99 1.35 2.76 9.52
C LEU A 99 1.97 2.61 10.92
N ILE A 100 3.29 2.49 11.02
CA ILE A 100 4.01 2.48 12.32
C ILE A 100 3.75 3.79 13.08
N ARG A 101 3.90 4.95 12.41
CA ARG A 101 3.64 6.26 13.02
C ARG A 101 2.20 6.39 13.54
N GLY A 102 1.23 5.81 12.84
CA GLY A 102 -0.18 5.79 13.23
C GLY A 102 -0.53 4.73 14.29
N GLY A 103 0.42 3.95 14.79
CA GLY A 103 0.16 2.91 15.79
C GLY A 103 -0.76 1.80 15.28
N TRP A 104 -0.57 1.35 14.03
CA TRP A 104 -1.51 0.45 13.36
C TRP A 104 -1.80 -0.88 14.08
N LEU A 105 -0.90 -1.33 14.97
CA LEU A 105 -1.12 -2.53 15.78
C LEU A 105 -2.32 -2.40 16.73
N GLU A 106 -2.69 -1.19 17.12
CA GLU A 106 -3.84 -0.91 17.98
C GLU A 106 -5.15 -0.69 17.20
N TRP A 107 -5.10 -0.71 15.86
CA TRP A 107 -6.28 -0.49 15.03
C TRP A 107 -7.20 -1.71 15.02
N PRO A 108 -8.50 -1.57 14.71
CA PRO A 108 -9.42 -2.70 14.64
C PRO A 108 -8.89 -3.89 13.82
N ASP A 109 -9.22 -5.11 14.25
CA ASP A 109 -8.78 -6.36 13.61
C ASP A 109 -9.03 -6.39 12.10
N GLY A 110 -10.16 -5.85 11.65
CA GLY A 110 -10.52 -5.79 10.23
C GLY A 110 -9.53 -4.95 9.42
N GLU A 111 -9.11 -3.79 9.95
CA GLU A 111 -8.14 -2.90 9.32
C GLU A 111 -6.76 -3.57 9.23
N ARG A 112 -6.30 -4.18 10.34
CA ARG A 112 -5.01 -4.86 10.37
C ARG A 112 -4.98 -6.06 9.41
N LYS A 113 -6.06 -6.84 9.35
CA LYS A 113 -6.18 -7.99 8.44
C LYS A 113 -6.16 -7.56 6.98
N ALA A 114 -6.89 -6.50 6.63
CA ALA A 114 -6.93 -5.97 5.26
C ALA A 114 -5.54 -5.50 4.80
N ILE A 115 -4.82 -4.76 5.65
CA ILE A 115 -3.44 -4.32 5.36
C ILE A 115 -2.52 -5.53 5.13
N ARG A 116 -2.56 -6.53 6.03
CA ARG A 116 -1.71 -7.74 5.92
C ARG A 116 -2.00 -8.51 4.63
N ALA A 117 -3.28 -8.68 4.29
CA ALA A 117 -3.69 -9.39 3.09
C ALA A 117 -3.23 -8.66 1.81
N LEU A 118 -3.33 -7.33 1.78
CA LEU A 118 -2.88 -6.53 0.64
C LEU A 118 -1.37 -6.60 0.46
N PHE A 119 -0.57 -6.42 1.53
CA PHE A 119 0.89 -6.53 1.45
C PHE A 119 1.32 -7.93 1.00
N ALA A 120 0.68 -8.99 1.52
CA ALA A 120 0.95 -10.35 1.10
C ALA A 120 0.61 -10.59 -0.37
N GLY A 121 -0.58 -10.19 -0.82
CA GLY A 121 -1.01 -10.35 -2.21
C GLY A 121 -0.16 -9.53 -3.20
N ALA A 122 0.23 -8.32 -2.83
CA ALA A 122 1.06 -7.46 -3.66
C ALA A 122 2.48 -8.02 -3.81
N PHE A 123 3.07 -8.54 -2.73
CA PHE A 123 4.33 -9.27 -2.79
C PHE A 123 4.21 -10.51 -3.67
N SER A 124 3.17 -11.34 -3.48
CA SER A 124 2.94 -12.54 -4.28
C SER A 124 2.78 -12.26 -5.77
N GLN A 125 2.14 -11.16 -6.15
CA GLN A 125 2.09 -10.76 -7.56
C GLN A 125 3.46 -10.28 -8.05
N ALA A 126 4.17 -9.45 -7.27
CA ALA A 126 5.46 -8.87 -7.67
C ALA A 126 6.56 -9.93 -7.90
N ILE A 127 6.54 -11.05 -7.16
CA ILE A 127 7.49 -12.17 -7.33
C ILE A 127 7.18 -13.06 -8.56
N GLU A 128 5.94 -13.05 -9.05
CA GLU A 128 5.49 -13.82 -10.20
C GLU A 128 5.68 -13.05 -11.51
N GLU A 129 5.62 -11.72 -11.45
CA GLU A 129 5.93 -10.84 -12.58
C GLU A 129 7.41 -10.95 -12.97
N HIS A 130 7.70 -10.95 -14.27
CA HIS A 130 9.08 -11.08 -14.75
C HIS A 130 9.94 -9.91 -14.20
N PRO A 131 11.22 -10.14 -13.83
CA PRO A 131 12.10 -9.08 -13.30
C PRO A 131 12.24 -7.86 -14.22
N ASP A 132 12.12 -8.09 -15.53
CA ASP A 132 12.18 -7.04 -16.56
C ASP A 132 10.86 -6.23 -16.67
N GLN A 133 9.79 -6.74 -16.05
CA GLN A 133 8.45 -6.14 -15.96
C GLN A 133 8.22 -5.49 -14.59
N ARG A 134 9.14 -4.65 -14.10
CA ARG A 134 8.88 -3.61 -13.08
C ARG A 134 8.04 -4.01 -11.83
N GLY A 135 7.98 -5.29 -11.45
CA GLY A 135 7.44 -5.70 -10.16
C GLY A 135 8.42 -5.25 -9.09
N ASP A 136 8.08 -4.25 -8.30
CA ASP A 136 8.96 -3.72 -7.25
C ASP A 136 8.91 -4.60 -5.99
N ALA A 137 9.28 -5.88 -6.17
CA ALA A 137 9.32 -6.87 -5.11
C ALA A 137 10.23 -6.42 -3.95
N ASP A 138 11.28 -5.64 -4.25
CA ASP A 138 12.19 -5.07 -3.26
C ASP A 138 11.47 -4.09 -2.33
N ASN A 139 10.67 -3.16 -2.86
CA ASN A 139 9.91 -2.24 -2.02
C ASN A 139 8.83 -2.95 -1.20
N TRP A 140 8.11 -3.92 -1.77
CA TRP A 140 7.14 -4.71 -1.01
C TRP A 140 7.81 -5.52 0.11
N THR A 141 8.98 -6.13 -0.16
CA THR A 141 9.78 -6.83 0.85
C THR A 141 10.22 -5.89 1.97
N CYS A 142 10.70 -4.69 1.62
CA CYS A 142 11.07 -3.67 2.60
C CYS A 142 9.87 -3.24 3.45
N GLY A 143 8.70 -3.03 2.84
CA GLY A 143 7.47 -2.68 3.56
C GLY A 143 7.02 -3.77 4.54
N ILE A 144 7.05 -5.03 4.12
CA ILE A 144 6.76 -6.21 4.96
C ILE A 144 7.70 -6.27 6.16
N ALA A 145 9.00 -6.09 5.92
CA ALA A 145 10.02 -6.10 6.97
C ALA A 145 9.83 -4.95 7.98
N ILE A 146 9.50 -3.74 7.53
CA ILE A 146 9.23 -2.59 8.41
C ILE A 146 8.01 -2.85 9.30
N LEU A 147 6.99 -3.51 8.76
CA LEU A 147 5.76 -3.83 9.49
C LEU A 147 5.87 -5.07 10.37
N ASP A 148 7.01 -5.77 10.36
CA ASP A 148 7.20 -7.06 11.01
C ASP A 148 6.06 -8.05 10.67
N LEU A 149 5.66 -8.05 9.39
CA LEU A 149 4.74 -9.05 8.87
C LEU A 149 5.54 -10.32 8.67
N ASP A 150 5.10 -11.44 9.26
CA ASP A 150 5.76 -12.75 9.34
C ASP A 150 6.49 -13.15 8.04
N LEU A 151 7.70 -12.60 7.90
CA LEU A 151 8.55 -12.73 6.73
C LEU A 151 8.99 -14.18 6.54
N PRO A 152 9.28 -14.97 7.60
CA PRO A 152 9.50 -16.40 7.50
C PRO A 152 8.34 -17.16 6.83
N ALA A 153 7.09 -16.93 7.27
CA ALA A 153 5.94 -17.62 6.67
C ALA A 153 5.73 -17.25 5.18
N MET A 154 6.02 -16.00 4.82
CA MET A 154 5.98 -15.54 3.43
C MET A 154 7.10 -16.14 2.57
N LEU A 155 8.32 -16.24 3.12
CA LEU A 155 9.46 -16.89 2.45
C LEU A 155 9.27 -18.40 2.31
N ASP A 156 8.68 -19.08 3.30
CA ASP A 156 8.35 -20.51 3.22
C ASP A 156 7.31 -20.79 2.13
N THR A 157 6.30 -19.92 2.02
CA THR A 157 5.32 -19.97 0.92
C THR A 157 6.03 -19.80 -0.43
N TRP A 158 6.95 -18.83 -0.54
CA TRP A 158 7.73 -18.58 -1.76
C TRP A 158 8.61 -19.77 -2.18
N LEU A 159 9.37 -20.34 -1.24
CA LEU A 159 10.25 -21.49 -1.48
C LEU A 159 9.45 -22.73 -1.90
N SER A 160 8.24 -22.90 -1.35
CA SER A 160 7.34 -24.01 -1.67
C SER A 160 6.75 -23.88 -3.09
N THR A 161 6.42 -22.66 -3.53
CA THR A 161 5.87 -22.41 -4.88
C THR A 161 6.91 -22.62 -5.98
N ARG A 162 8.19 -22.28 -5.75
CA ARG A 162 9.28 -22.54 -6.73
C ARG A 162 9.62 -24.02 -6.90
N SER A 163 9.26 -24.88 -5.94
CA SER A 163 9.44 -26.34 -6.09
C SER A 163 8.45 -26.97 -7.08
N MET A 164 7.44 -26.22 -7.56
CA MET A 164 6.39 -26.68 -8.48
C MET A 164 6.57 -26.17 -9.93
N MET A 165 7.80 -25.81 -10.34
CA MET A 165 8.14 -25.67 -11.76
C MET A 165 8.98 -26.88 -12.17
N PRO A 166 8.64 -27.61 -13.26
CA PRO A 166 9.50 -28.68 -13.74
C PRO A 166 10.85 -28.08 -14.11
N ARG A 167 11.90 -28.70 -13.56
CA ARG A 167 13.30 -28.35 -13.82
C ARG A 167 13.50 -28.13 -15.31
N CYS A 168 13.94 -26.95 -15.71
CA CYS A 168 14.56 -26.77 -17.02
C CYS A 168 15.70 -27.79 -17.13
N SER A 169 15.46 -28.86 -17.86
CA SER A 169 16.48 -29.82 -18.27
C SER A 169 17.40 -29.10 -19.25
N LEU A 170 18.52 -28.60 -18.74
CA LEU A 170 19.64 -28.16 -19.57
C LEU A 170 20.16 -29.36 -20.37
N PRO A 171 20.25 -29.28 -21.71
CA PRO A 171 20.94 -30.29 -22.48
C PRO A 171 22.45 -30.15 -22.21
N LEU A 172 23.05 -31.26 -21.78
CA LEU A 172 24.50 -31.41 -21.69
C LEU A 172 25.11 -31.24 -23.10
N PHE A 173 26.03 -30.30 -23.24
CA PHE A 173 27.08 -30.33 -24.26
C PHE A 173 28.43 -30.41 -23.55
#